data_AF-A0A4Q6DZY5-F1
#
_entry.id   AF-A0A4Q6DZY5-F1
#
_cell.length_a   1.000
_cell.length_b   1.000
_cell.length_c   1.000
_cell.angle_alpha   90.00
_cell.angle_beta   90.00
_cell.angle_gamma   90.00
#
_symmetry.space_group_name_H-M   'P 1'
#
loop_
_entity.id
_entity.type
_entity.pdbx_description
1 polymer ?
#
loop_
_entity_poly.entity_id
_entity_poly.type
_entity_poly.pdbx_seq_one_letter_code
_entity_poly.pdbx_strand_id
1 'polypeptide(L)'
;MVKRTAKFLAVTLIGLSACAAGPFAFGAEGEKAGEVTKVELTPAKERAIFVLSYQGADAKFRMFQSEKQGSVVVEAENLELPARLSRAIDGGKSDGPVIQVTPYNSGDGKRSISKFVLQLRGKAEVTSSELPGKFMLEVRAKRGAANASAKLPAQVKQAEAKSPIRPSWSETDSVTSRDGASDKSEETARRLVETLNAAPEEKNYTGSPVTFEASNADVHDVFRLVGEASGLNIVTDSEVKGASNYTLRDIPWDQLLDIVVQQNQLKAKVSGNVVRISTLAKFTQEQEDKMK
;
A
#
# COMPACT_ATOMS: atom_id res chain seq x y z
N MET A 1 -38.96 -67.08 -19.01
CA MET A 1 -38.68 -68.38 -19.65
C MET A 1 -38.74 -68.18 -21.17
N VAL A 2 -37.67 -68.58 -21.89
CA VAL A 2 -37.65 -68.98 -23.32
C VAL A 2 -37.96 -67.87 -24.36
N LYS A 3 -36.93 -67.19 -24.93
CA LYS A 3 -36.05 -67.56 -26.08
C LYS A 3 -36.69 -67.33 -27.47
N ARG A 4 -35.93 -66.65 -28.34
CA ARG A 4 -35.65 -66.87 -29.80
C ARG A 4 -35.86 -65.65 -30.71
N THR A 5 -34.78 -64.95 -31.10
CA THR A 5 -33.98 -65.08 -32.36
C THR A 5 -34.71 -64.54 -33.60
N ALA A 6 -34.33 -63.38 -34.16
CA ALA A 6 -33.15 -63.06 -35.00
C ALA A 6 -33.40 -63.24 -36.52
N LYS A 7 -33.28 -62.13 -37.26
CA LYS A 7 -32.94 -61.99 -38.69
C LYS A 7 -32.26 -60.62 -38.80
N PHE A 8 -30.94 -60.51 -38.71
CA PHE A 8 -29.94 -60.70 -39.78
C PHE A 8 -30.33 -60.07 -41.12
N LEU A 9 -29.86 -58.84 -41.34
CA LEU A 9 -29.19 -58.46 -42.58
C LEU A 9 -27.90 -57.71 -42.18
N ALA A 10 -26.77 -58.31 -42.49
CA ALA A 10 -25.44 -57.71 -42.46
C ALA A 10 -24.93 -57.65 -43.92
N VAL A 11 -23.73 -57.08 -44.13
CA VAL A 11 -22.94 -56.97 -45.39
C VAL A 11 -23.21 -55.60 -46.07
N THR A 12 -22.29 -54.65 -46.28
CA THR A 12 -20.81 -54.57 -46.30
C THR A 12 -20.45 -53.07 -46.34
N LEU A 13 -19.64 -52.54 -45.41
CA LEU A 13 -18.17 -52.37 -45.44
C LEU A 13 -17.66 -51.24 -46.36
N ILE A 14 -17.34 -50.09 -45.76
CA ILE A 14 -16.30 -49.14 -46.20
C ILE A 14 -15.56 -48.70 -44.93
N GLY A 15 -14.36 -49.27 -44.69
CA GLY A 15 -13.30 -48.59 -43.95
C GLY A 15 -12.66 -47.54 -44.86
N LEU A 16 -11.84 -46.58 -44.43
CA LEU A 16 -11.11 -46.36 -43.19
C LEU A 16 -10.59 -44.92 -43.33
N SER A 17 -10.75 -44.04 -42.34
CA SER A 17 -9.73 -43.01 -42.09
C SER A 17 -9.91 -42.41 -40.71
N ALA A 18 -8.84 -42.49 -39.93
CA ALA A 18 -8.72 -41.99 -38.58
C ALA A 18 -8.65 -40.46 -38.56
N CYS A 19 -9.25 -39.81 -37.57
CA CYS A 19 -8.62 -38.66 -36.93
C CYS A 19 -9.17 -38.45 -35.51
N ALA A 20 -8.23 -38.56 -34.58
CA ALA A 20 -8.17 -38.08 -33.21
C ALA A 20 -9.42 -37.44 -32.56
N ALA A 21 -9.74 -37.96 -31.38
CA ALA A 21 -10.40 -37.21 -30.32
C ALA A 21 -9.62 -35.92 -30.03
N GLY A 22 -10.22 -34.77 -30.37
CA GLY A 22 -9.82 -33.47 -29.82
C GLY A 22 -10.56 -33.24 -28.50
N PRO A 23 -9.87 -32.85 -27.42
CA PRO A 23 -10.55 -32.47 -26.19
C PRO A 23 -11.17 -31.08 -26.33
N PHE A 24 -12.34 -30.94 -25.70
CA PHE A 24 -12.97 -29.70 -25.23
C PHE A 24 -12.13 -28.42 -25.34
N ALA A 25 -12.63 -27.44 -26.09
CA ALA A 25 -12.32 -26.03 -25.87
C ALA A 25 -13.64 -25.30 -25.54
N PHE A 26 -14.00 -25.35 -24.26
CA PHE A 26 -14.95 -24.43 -23.67
C PHE A 26 -14.29 -23.05 -23.74
N GLY A 27 -14.80 -22.17 -24.61
CA GLY A 27 -14.34 -20.80 -24.72
C GLY A 27 -14.59 -20.07 -23.41
N ALA A 28 -13.57 -19.98 -22.57
CA ALA A 28 -13.52 -18.98 -21.52
C ALA A 28 -13.35 -17.64 -22.24
N GLU A 29 -14.43 -16.88 -22.34
CA GLU A 29 -14.38 -15.46 -22.65
C GLU A 29 -13.71 -14.78 -21.45
N GLY A 30 -12.39 -14.84 -21.42
CA GLY A 30 -11.55 -14.11 -20.50
C GLY A 30 -11.62 -12.64 -20.89
N GLU A 31 -12.04 -11.81 -19.94
CA GLU A 31 -11.85 -10.36 -19.94
C GLU A 31 -10.45 -10.04 -20.49
N LYS A 32 -10.37 -9.46 -21.70
CA LYS A 32 -9.09 -9.20 -22.35
C LYS A 32 -8.30 -8.19 -21.52
N ALA A 33 -7.10 -8.55 -21.10
CA ALA A 33 -6.17 -7.64 -20.45
C ALA A 33 -5.97 -6.39 -21.32
N GLY A 34 -5.94 -5.22 -20.70
CA GLY A 34 -5.66 -3.97 -21.42
C GLY A 34 -4.19 -3.94 -21.90
N GLU A 35 -3.90 -3.18 -22.95
CA GLU A 35 -2.53 -3.01 -23.46
C GLU A 35 -1.99 -1.62 -23.11
N VAL A 36 -0.72 -1.57 -22.72
CA VAL A 36 0.02 -0.31 -22.61
C VAL A 36 0.37 0.22 -24.00
N THR A 37 -0.20 1.35 -24.37
CA THR A 37 0.02 1.98 -25.68
C THR A 37 1.30 2.80 -25.71
N LYS A 38 1.59 3.55 -24.63
CA LYS A 38 2.72 4.48 -24.60
C LYS A 38 3.22 4.70 -23.18
N VAL A 39 4.53 4.79 -23.03
CA VAL A 39 5.20 5.16 -21.78
C VAL A 39 6.10 6.35 -22.08
N GLU A 40 5.87 7.47 -21.40
CA GLU A 40 6.66 8.68 -21.55
C GLU A 40 7.17 9.14 -20.19
N LEU A 41 8.41 9.60 -20.18
CA LEU A 41 9.01 10.28 -19.05
C LEU A 41 9.45 11.66 -19.51
N THR A 42 8.86 12.69 -18.92
CA THR A 42 9.24 14.08 -19.15
C THR A 42 10.01 14.56 -17.92
N PRO A 43 11.35 14.53 -17.96
CA PRO A 43 12.16 15.09 -16.89
C PRO A 43 12.12 16.62 -16.94
N ALA A 44 11.99 17.27 -15.78
CA ALA A 44 12.19 18.70 -15.61
C ALA A 44 13.12 18.96 -14.42
N LYS A 45 13.52 20.23 -14.23
CA LYS A 45 14.57 20.62 -13.26
C LYS A 45 14.24 20.25 -11.80
N GLU A 46 12.97 20.32 -11.41
CA GLU A 46 12.55 20.10 -10.02
C GLU A 46 11.46 19.02 -9.87
N ARG A 47 10.93 18.56 -11.00
CA ARG A 47 9.91 17.51 -11.08
C ARG A 47 10.10 16.65 -12.32
N ALA A 48 9.71 15.39 -12.26
CA ALA A 48 9.61 14.51 -13.41
C ALA A 48 8.15 14.07 -13.55
N ILE A 49 7.64 14.07 -14.78
CA ILE A 49 6.28 13.61 -15.07
C ILE A 49 6.40 12.32 -15.86
N PHE A 50 5.95 11.23 -15.26
CA PHE A 50 5.77 9.96 -15.94
C PHE A 50 4.32 9.85 -16.40
N VAL A 51 4.13 9.55 -17.68
CA VAL A 51 2.82 9.41 -18.31
C VAL A 51 2.74 8.03 -18.94
N LEU A 52 1.76 7.25 -18.52
CA LEU A 52 1.44 5.94 -19.04
C LEU A 52 0.09 6.03 -19.76
N SER A 53 0.06 5.77 -21.06
CA SER A 53 -1.18 5.65 -21.83
C SER A 53 -1.53 4.19 -22.02
N TYR A 54 -2.76 3.80 -21.72
CA TYR A 54 -3.21 2.41 -21.75
C TYR A 54 -4.63 2.31 -22.34
N GLN A 55 -4.96 1.16 -22.92
CA GLN A 55 -6.24 0.88 -23.54
C GLN A 55 -6.81 -0.44 -23.01
N GLY A 56 -7.99 -0.40 -22.38
CA GLY A 56 -8.62 -1.55 -21.71
C GLY A 56 -9.34 -1.10 -20.43
N ALA A 57 -10.37 -1.85 -19.99
CA ALA A 57 -11.39 -1.30 -19.09
C ALA A 57 -11.14 -1.49 -17.58
N ASP A 58 -10.16 -2.29 -17.14
CA ASP A 58 -10.04 -2.66 -15.71
C ASP A 58 -8.60 -2.59 -15.17
N ALA A 59 -7.86 -1.55 -15.58
CA ALA A 59 -6.51 -1.31 -15.08
C ALA A 59 -6.55 -0.83 -13.62
N LYS A 60 -5.94 -1.59 -12.70
CA LYS A 60 -5.75 -1.16 -11.30
C LYS A 60 -4.30 -0.80 -11.07
N PHE A 61 -4.06 0.43 -10.62
CA PHE A 61 -2.71 0.92 -10.33
C PHE A 61 -2.42 0.81 -8.83
N ARG A 62 -1.24 0.30 -8.51
CA ARG A 62 -0.68 0.27 -7.15
C ARG A 62 0.68 0.91 -7.18
N MET A 63 0.95 1.83 -6.27
CA MET A 63 2.24 2.48 -6.17
C MET A 63 2.91 2.10 -4.86
N PHE A 64 4.19 1.75 -4.96
CA PHE A 64 5.06 1.46 -3.82
C PHE A 64 6.25 2.40 -3.91
N GLN A 65 6.32 3.37 -2.99
CA GLN A 65 7.49 4.22 -2.87
C GLN A 65 8.40 3.66 -1.77
N SER A 66 9.64 3.36 -2.13
CA SER A 66 10.67 2.98 -1.18
C SER A 66 11.63 4.14 -0.98
N GLU A 67 11.47 4.89 0.12
CA GLU A 67 12.41 5.94 0.51
C GLU A 67 13.80 5.38 0.85
N LYS A 68 13.87 4.14 1.36
CA LYS A 68 15.12 3.46 1.71
C LYS A 68 15.92 3.03 0.48
N GLN A 69 15.25 2.63 -0.60
CA GLN A 69 15.89 2.18 -1.84
C GLN A 69 15.91 3.24 -2.95
N GLY A 70 15.38 4.44 -2.68
CA GLY A 70 15.29 5.52 -3.66
C GLY A 70 14.61 5.07 -4.95
N SER A 71 13.57 4.24 -4.86
CA SER A 71 12.88 3.68 -6.03
C SER A 71 11.36 3.76 -5.83
N VAL A 72 10.64 4.04 -6.90
CA VAL A 72 9.18 4.05 -6.96
C VAL A 72 8.75 2.95 -7.90
N VAL A 73 7.93 2.02 -7.44
CA VAL A 73 7.38 0.95 -8.24
C VAL A 73 5.91 1.25 -8.50
N VAL A 74 5.51 1.31 -9.75
CA VAL A 74 4.11 1.38 -10.17
C VAL A 74 3.73 0.02 -10.73
N GLU A 75 2.82 -0.68 -10.09
CA GLU A 75 2.23 -1.91 -10.57
C GLU A 75 0.89 -1.60 -11.23
N ALA A 76 0.68 -2.13 -12.41
CA ALA A 76 -0.51 -1.94 -13.20
C ALA A 76 -1.11 -3.33 -13.49
N GLU A 77 -2.13 -3.70 -12.72
CA GLU A 77 -2.82 -4.97 -12.84
C GLU A 77 -3.76 -4.97 -14.06
N ASN A 78 -3.94 -6.14 -14.66
CA ASN A 78 -4.73 -6.35 -15.88
C ASN A 78 -4.23 -5.52 -17.07
N LEU A 79 -2.94 -5.19 -17.08
CA LEU A 79 -2.26 -4.47 -18.15
C LEU A 79 -1.07 -5.25 -18.66
N GLU A 80 -1.03 -5.46 -19.97
CA GLU A 80 0.09 -6.05 -20.69
C GLU A 80 1.01 -4.99 -21.27
N LEU A 81 2.30 -5.15 -20.98
CA LEU A 81 3.36 -4.34 -21.54
C LEU A 81 3.90 -5.01 -22.82
N PRO A 82 3.75 -4.39 -23.99
CA PRO A 82 4.32 -4.94 -25.21
C PRO A 82 5.85 -4.86 -25.16
N ALA A 83 6.54 -5.85 -25.75
CA ALA A 83 8.02 -5.94 -25.73
C ALA A 83 8.74 -4.70 -26.30
N ARG A 84 8.07 -3.92 -27.16
CA ARG A 84 8.59 -2.64 -27.66
C ARG A 84 8.74 -1.57 -26.56
N LEU A 85 7.91 -1.64 -25.51
CA LEU A 85 7.90 -0.72 -24.38
C LEU A 85 8.58 -1.29 -23.13
N SER A 86 9.13 -2.50 -23.18
CA SER A 86 9.89 -3.09 -22.05
C SER A 86 11.33 -2.58 -21.96
N ARG A 87 11.73 -1.61 -22.79
CA ARG A 87 13.05 -0.99 -22.74
C ARG A 87 13.08 0.06 -21.62
N ALA A 88 14.19 0.09 -20.88
CA ALA A 88 14.44 1.17 -19.93
C ALA A 88 14.43 2.55 -20.62
N ILE A 89 13.74 3.50 -20.00
CA ILE A 89 13.65 4.89 -20.42
C ILE A 89 14.56 5.70 -19.51
N ASP A 90 15.51 6.43 -20.10
CA ASP A 90 16.43 7.30 -19.36
C ASP A 90 15.71 8.60 -18.94
N GLY A 91 15.88 9.00 -17.67
CA GLY A 91 15.43 10.28 -17.12
C GLY A 91 16.19 11.49 -17.66
N GLY A 92 17.15 11.27 -18.56
CA GLY A 92 17.93 12.29 -19.21
C GLY A 92 19.00 12.85 -18.28
N LYS A 93 19.99 13.52 -18.87
CA LYS A 93 21.12 14.14 -18.15
C LYS A 93 20.73 15.36 -17.30
N SER A 94 19.45 15.73 -17.32
CA SER A 94 18.87 16.80 -16.52
C SER A 94 18.96 16.47 -15.02
N ASP A 95 19.10 17.50 -14.18
CA ASP A 95 19.08 17.42 -12.71
C ASP A 95 17.70 17.00 -12.13
N GLY A 96 16.90 16.27 -12.89
CA GLY A 96 15.59 15.79 -12.47
C GLY A 96 15.67 14.75 -11.35
N PRO A 97 14.55 14.52 -10.66
CA PRO A 97 14.47 13.59 -9.52
C PRO A 97 14.50 12.11 -9.92
N VAL A 98 14.24 11.78 -11.19
CA VAL A 98 14.19 10.40 -11.71
C VAL A 98 15.40 10.14 -12.58
N ILE A 99 16.13 9.05 -12.30
CA ILE A 99 17.31 8.60 -13.04
C ILE A 99 16.88 7.76 -14.25
N GLN A 100 16.04 6.76 -14.01
CA GLN A 100 15.66 5.78 -15.03
C GLN A 100 14.31 5.18 -14.69
N VAL A 101 13.55 4.81 -15.72
CA VAL A 101 12.31 4.03 -15.58
C VAL A 101 12.47 2.71 -16.30
N THR A 102 12.32 1.61 -15.59
CA THR A 102 12.46 0.25 -16.11
C THR A 102 11.10 -0.45 -16.06
N PRO A 103 10.41 -0.56 -17.20
CA PRO A 103 9.15 -1.29 -17.29
C PRO A 103 9.39 -2.78 -17.56
N TYR A 104 8.67 -3.66 -16.85
CA TYR A 104 8.70 -5.10 -17.09
C TYR A 104 7.31 -5.72 -16.87
N ASN A 105 7.01 -6.78 -17.62
CA ASN A 105 5.79 -7.55 -17.41
C ASN A 105 6.04 -8.61 -16.33
N SER A 106 5.09 -8.78 -15.43
CA SER A 106 5.11 -9.72 -14.31
C SER A 106 3.74 -10.39 -14.28
N GLY A 107 3.67 -11.70 -14.43
CA GLY A 107 2.37 -12.36 -14.47
C GLY A 107 2.48 -13.87 -14.58
N ASP A 108 1.59 -14.57 -13.89
CA ASP A 108 1.53 -16.05 -13.84
C ASP A 108 0.76 -16.63 -15.05
N GLY A 109 0.83 -15.97 -16.20
CA GLY A 109 0.08 -16.31 -17.43
C GLY A 109 -1.45 -16.12 -17.38
N LYS A 110 -2.05 -16.09 -16.19
CA LYS A 110 -3.49 -15.85 -15.95
C LYS A 110 -3.83 -14.42 -15.54
N ARG A 111 -2.83 -13.67 -15.07
CA ARG A 111 -2.95 -12.26 -14.65
C ARG A 111 -1.76 -11.52 -15.21
N SER A 112 -2.02 -10.52 -16.05
CA SER A 112 -0.99 -9.67 -16.62
C SER A 112 -0.79 -8.46 -15.73
N ILE A 113 0.40 -8.30 -15.13
CA ILE A 113 0.74 -7.15 -14.28
C ILE A 113 1.96 -6.46 -14.87
N SER A 114 1.79 -5.23 -15.35
CA SER A 114 2.90 -4.41 -15.81
C SER A 114 3.50 -3.65 -14.64
N LYS A 115 4.78 -3.86 -14.34
CA LYS A 115 5.50 -3.15 -13.27
C LYS A 115 6.47 -2.14 -13.88
N PHE A 116 6.46 -0.93 -13.35
CA PHE A 116 7.32 0.17 -13.75
C PHE A 116 8.18 0.56 -12.55
N VAL A 117 9.48 0.34 -12.63
CA VAL A 117 10.42 0.71 -11.56
C VAL A 117 11.12 2.00 -11.95
N LEU A 118 10.79 3.09 -11.27
CA LEU A 118 11.42 4.39 -11.40
C LEU A 118 12.52 4.50 -10.34
N GLN A 119 13.77 4.59 -10.77
CA GLN A 119 14.90 4.89 -9.89
C GLN A 119 14.97 6.40 -9.64
N LEU A 120 14.99 6.79 -8.38
CA LEU A 120 15.06 8.17 -7.94
C LEU A 120 16.50 8.53 -7.55
N ARG A 121 16.88 9.79 -7.78
CA ARG A 121 18.20 10.33 -7.40
C ARG A 121 18.30 10.64 -5.90
N GLY A 122 17.17 10.78 -5.21
CA GLY A 122 17.13 11.10 -3.79
C GLY A 122 15.70 11.12 -3.26
N LYS A 123 15.49 11.76 -2.11
CA LYS A 123 14.16 11.91 -1.52
C LYS A 123 13.27 12.70 -2.48
N ALA A 124 12.14 12.12 -2.87
CA ALA A 124 11.18 12.74 -3.76
C ALA A 124 9.77 12.55 -3.21
N GLU A 125 8.92 13.55 -3.40
CA GLU A 125 7.49 13.45 -3.16
C GLU A 125 6.82 12.98 -4.44
N VAL A 126 5.92 12.02 -4.34
CA VAL A 126 5.30 11.38 -5.51
C VAL A 126 3.79 11.58 -5.44
N THR A 127 3.22 12.11 -6.51
CA THR A 127 1.79 12.37 -6.66
C THR A 127 1.29 11.62 -7.88
N SER A 128 0.34 10.70 -7.69
CA SER A 128 -0.33 10.00 -8.79
C SER A 128 -1.64 10.70 -9.15
N SER A 129 -1.95 10.74 -10.44
CA SER A 129 -3.21 11.23 -10.98
C SER A 129 -3.68 10.29 -12.08
N GLU A 130 -4.90 9.78 -11.95
CA GLU A 130 -5.50 8.86 -12.91
C GLU A 130 -6.47 9.62 -13.80
N LEU A 131 -6.25 9.55 -15.11
CA LEU A 131 -7.13 10.08 -16.14
C LEU A 131 -7.68 8.91 -16.97
N PRO A 132 -8.85 9.05 -17.61
CA PRO A 132 -9.39 7.99 -18.46
C PRO A 132 -8.41 7.64 -19.59
N GLY A 133 -7.88 6.41 -19.57
CA GLY A 133 -6.89 5.89 -20.52
C GLY A 133 -5.46 6.41 -20.32
N LYS A 134 -5.19 7.19 -19.25
CA LYS A 134 -3.85 7.70 -18.94
C LYS A 134 -3.58 7.72 -17.44
N PHE A 135 -2.46 7.17 -17.02
CA PHE A 135 -1.95 7.28 -15.67
C PHE A 135 -0.80 8.29 -15.65
N MET A 136 -0.88 9.30 -14.79
CA MET A 136 0.14 10.32 -14.63
C MET A 136 0.75 10.24 -13.24
N LEU A 137 2.07 10.33 -13.18
CA LEU A 137 2.85 10.29 -11.96
C LEU A 137 3.79 11.49 -11.95
N GLU A 138 3.57 12.41 -11.03
CA GLU A 138 4.47 13.53 -10.78
C GLU A 138 5.41 13.18 -9.64
N VAL A 139 6.71 13.21 -9.91
CA VAL A 139 7.77 13.00 -8.91
C VAL A 139 8.48 14.33 -8.69
N ARG A 140 8.44 14.89 -7.49
CA ARG A 140 9.08 16.16 -7.12
C ARG A 140 10.28 15.91 -6.21
N ALA A 141 11.41 16.57 -6.45
CA ALA A 141 12.54 16.45 -5.53
C ALA A 141 12.21 17.12 -4.18
N LYS A 142 12.32 16.38 -3.07
CA LYS A 142 12.22 16.94 -1.71
C LYS A 142 13.58 17.53 -1.34
N ARG A 143 13.88 18.71 -1.88
CA ARG A 143 15.12 19.43 -1.54
C ARG A 143 14.99 19.90 -0.09
N GLY A 144 15.89 19.43 0.78
CA GLY A 144 16.01 19.99 2.13
C GLY A 144 16.21 21.51 2.02
N ALA A 145 15.48 22.26 2.84
CA ALA A 145 15.47 23.71 2.83
C ALA A 145 16.91 24.26 2.92
N ALA A 146 17.44 24.70 1.78
CA ALA A 146 18.63 25.52 1.67
C ALA A 146 18.27 26.68 0.74
N ASN A 147 17.90 27.80 1.37
CA ASN A 147 17.83 29.16 0.86
C ASN A 147 17.40 29.38 -0.60
N ALA A 148 16.12 29.73 -0.78
CA ALA A 148 15.70 30.67 -1.80
C ALA A 148 14.41 31.38 -1.36
N SER A 149 14.55 32.35 -0.46
CA SER A 149 13.56 33.43 -0.36
C SER A 149 13.59 34.21 -1.68
N ALA A 150 12.67 33.89 -2.58
CA ALA A 150 12.34 34.70 -3.75
C ALA A 150 10.84 34.57 -4.06
N LYS A 151 10.06 35.29 -3.24
CA LYS A 151 8.85 36.07 -3.59
C LYS A 151 8.21 35.79 -4.97
N LEU A 152 6.96 35.33 -5.00
CA LEU A 152 5.87 35.84 -5.86
C LEU A 152 4.50 35.30 -5.39
N PRO A 153 3.40 36.03 -5.67
CA PRO A 153 2.21 36.11 -4.82
C PRO A 153 1.11 35.10 -5.14
N ALA A 154 0.14 35.08 -4.21
CA ALA A 154 -1.12 34.37 -4.26
C ALA A 154 -1.92 34.58 -5.55
N GLN A 155 -2.48 33.49 -6.08
CA GLN A 155 -3.87 33.41 -6.54
C GLN A 155 -4.35 31.94 -6.68
N VAL A 156 -5.07 31.49 -5.64
CA VAL A 156 -6.39 30.81 -5.67
C VAL A 156 -6.67 29.79 -6.79
N LYS A 157 -6.95 28.52 -6.44
CA LYS A 157 -8.34 28.02 -6.29
C LYS A 157 -8.43 26.60 -5.71
N GLN A 158 -9.44 26.46 -4.86
CA GLN A 158 -9.91 25.27 -4.14
C GLN A 158 -10.34 24.11 -5.05
N ALA A 159 -10.18 22.89 -4.52
CA ALA A 159 -11.20 21.82 -4.47
C ALA A 159 -10.52 20.64 -3.73
N GLU A 160 -10.68 20.50 -2.42
CA GLU A 160 -11.77 19.72 -1.81
C GLU A 160 -12.05 18.40 -2.53
N ALA A 161 -11.42 17.31 -2.07
CA ALA A 161 -12.02 15.99 -2.13
C ALA A 161 -11.35 15.10 -1.06
N LYS A 162 -12.11 14.86 0.00
CA LYS A 162 -12.02 13.70 0.88
C LYS A 162 -11.45 12.47 0.15
N SER A 163 -10.44 11.83 0.74
CA SER A 163 -10.57 10.39 0.96
C SER A 163 -9.67 9.86 2.07
N PRO A 164 -10.18 8.81 2.76
CA PRO A 164 -9.70 8.35 4.04
C PRO A 164 -8.54 7.38 3.90
N ILE A 165 -7.82 7.26 5.01
CA ILE A 165 -6.93 6.17 5.35
C ILE A 165 -7.65 4.82 5.17
N ARG A 166 -6.99 3.88 4.50
CA ARG A 166 -7.15 2.44 4.78
C ARG A 166 -5.76 1.76 4.78
N PRO A 167 -5.34 1.14 5.90
CA PRO A 167 -4.02 0.53 6.02
C PRO A 167 -3.99 -0.81 5.26
N SER A 168 -3.04 -0.95 4.35
CA SER A 168 -2.72 -2.23 3.70
C SER A 168 -1.65 -2.95 4.52
N TRP A 169 -2.07 -3.85 5.41
CA TRP A 169 -1.19 -4.94 5.83
C TRP A 169 -1.21 -6.00 4.72
N SER A 170 -0.03 -6.39 4.25
CA SER A 170 0.19 -7.76 3.82
C SER A 170 1.63 -8.16 4.17
N GLU A 171 1.69 -9.19 5.00
CA GLU A 171 2.85 -9.93 5.46
C GLU A 171 3.82 -10.39 4.37
N THR A 172 4.97 -10.84 4.89
CA THR A 172 6.03 -11.70 4.33
C THR A 172 7.24 -10.94 3.75
N ASP A 173 8.49 -11.22 4.12
CA ASP A 173 9.07 -12.10 5.13
C ASP A 173 10.51 -11.62 5.40
N SER A 174 10.91 -11.55 6.67
CA SER A 174 12.30 -11.34 7.05
C SER A 174 12.68 -12.30 8.19
N VAL A 175 12.84 -13.59 7.85
CA VAL A 175 13.89 -14.40 8.49
C VAL A 175 15.14 -14.04 7.69
N THR A 176 16.05 -13.22 8.19
CA THR A 176 17.17 -13.72 9.00
C THR A 176 17.61 -12.68 10.03
N SER A 177 17.10 -12.87 11.26
CA SER A 177 17.69 -12.58 12.59
C SER A 177 16.50 -12.44 13.57
N ARG A 178 15.76 -13.53 13.81
CA ARG A 178 14.37 -13.47 14.33
C ARG A 178 14.18 -13.71 15.83
N ASP A 179 15.21 -14.06 16.59
CA ASP A 179 15.00 -14.38 18.01
C ASP A 179 15.14 -13.15 18.94
N GLY A 180 15.93 -12.13 18.61
CA GLY A 180 16.22 -11.03 19.56
C GLY A 180 15.30 -9.81 19.53
N ALA A 181 14.60 -9.56 18.41
CA ALA A 181 13.79 -8.34 18.21
C ALA A 181 12.30 -8.56 18.53
N SER A 182 11.78 -9.77 18.32
CA SER A 182 10.40 -10.14 18.69
C SER A 182 10.22 -10.17 20.21
N ASP A 183 11.20 -10.72 20.92
CA ASP A 183 11.15 -10.82 22.38
C ASP A 183 11.08 -9.44 23.06
N LYS A 184 11.82 -8.45 22.53
CA LYS A 184 11.82 -7.08 23.06
C LYS A 184 10.51 -6.35 22.80
N SER A 185 9.91 -6.51 21.63
CA SER A 185 8.66 -5.84 21.31
C SER A 185 7.47 -6.46 22.05
N GLU A 186 7.48 -7.77 22.30
CA GLU A 186 6.51 -8.42 23.18
C GLU A 186 6.62 -7.95 24.64
N GLU A 187 7.83 -7.78 25.15
CA GLU A 187 8.04 -7.27 26.52
C GLU A 187 7.54 -5.83 26.66
N THR A 188 7.83 -4.97 25.68
CA THR A 188 7.32 -3.59 25.61
C THR A 188 5.80 -3.56 25.51
N ALA A 189 5.18 -4.47 24.75
CA ALA A 189 3.72 -4.60 24.68
C ALA A 189 3.09 -5.01 26.01
N ARG A 190 3.71 -5.95 26.74
CA ARG A 190 3.24 -6.38 28.08
C ARG A 190 3.27 -5.23 29.07
N ARG A 191 4.37 -4.47 29.11
CA ARG A 191 4.50 -3.28 29.96
C ARG A 191 3.45 -2.22 29.63
N LEU A 192 3.19 -1.99 28.35
CA LEU A 192 2.17 -1.03 27.93
C LEU A 192 0.77 -1.42 28.41
N VAL A 193 0.42 -2.71 28.39
CA VAL A 193 -0.88 -3.18 28.92
C VAL A 193 -1.00 -2.87 30.42
N GLU A 194 0.07 -3.08 31.17
CA GLU A 194 0.11 -2.79 32.60
C GLU A 194 -0.09 -1.29 32.85
N THR A 195 0.66 -0.42 32.16
CA THR A 195 0.53 1.04 32.29
C THR A 195 -0.85 1.57 31.87
N LEU A 196 -1.47 0.98 30.84
CA LEU A 196 -2.80 1.39 30.35
C LEU A 196 -3.95 0.92 31.28
N ASN A 197 -3.76 -0.15 32.05
CA ASN A 197 -4.76 -0.68 32.98
C ASN A 197 -4.54 -0.26 34.43
N ALA A 198 -3.34 0.22 34.78
CA ALA A 198 -3.02 0.71 36.11
C ALA A 198 -3.80 2.00 36.45
N ALA A 199 -4.12 2.17 37.74
CA ALA A 199 -4.71 3.40 38.26
C ALA A 199 -3.74 4.58 38.04
N PRO A 200 -4.24 5.83 37.91
CA PRO A 200 -3.41 7.00 37.58
C PRO A 200 -2.18 7.20 38.49
N GLU A 201 -2.26 6.72 39.74
CA GLU A 201 -1.20 6.88 40.75
C GLU A 201 -0.11 5.77 40.69
N GLU A 202 -0.32 4.70 39.92
CA GLU A 202 0.62 3.57 39.78
C GLU A 202 1.22 3.43 38.36
N LYS A 203 0.92 4.38 37.47
CA LYS A 203 1.41 4.36 36.08
C LYS A 203 2.91 4.67 36.02
N ASN A 204 3.72 3.63 35.88
CA ASN A 204 5.14 3.75 35.59
C ASN A 204 5.35 3.81 34.07
N TYR A 205 5.91 4.93 33.62
CA TYR A 205 6.30 5.12 32.22
C TYR A 205 7.78 4.78 32.05
N THR A 206 8.07 3.84 31.15
CA THR A 206 9.41 3.28 30.90
C THR A 206 9.85 3.45 29.44
N GLY A 207 9.01 4.07 28.61
CA GLY A 207 9.28 4.31 27.20
C GLY A 207 10.48 5.24 26.96
N SER A 208 11.13 5.07 25.80
CA SER A 208 12.17 6.00 25.35
C SER A 208 11.61 7.41 25.18
N PRO A 209 12.35 8.45 25.60
CA PRO A 209 11.89 9.83 25.49
C PRO A 209 11.79 10.25 24.02
N VAL A 210 10.71 10.95 23.70
CA VAL A 210 10.45 11.53 22.38
C VAL A 210 10.16 13.02 22.52
N THR A 211 10.59 13.77 21.51
CA THR A 211 10.29 15.20 21.38
C THR A 211 9.45 15.38 20.12
N PHE A 212 8.30 16.03 20.25
CA PHE A 212 7.35 16.24 19.16
C PHE A 212 6.68 17.60 19.32
N GLU A 213 6.78 18.41 18.27
CA GLU A 213 6.14 19.72 18.22
C GLU A 213 5.37 19.83 16.93
N ALA A 214 4.05 19.93 17.03
CA ALA A 214 3.19 20.12 15.88
C ALA A 214 1.92 20.90 16.24
N SER A 215 1.61 21.86 15.37
CA SER A 215 0.38 22.62 15.42
C SER A 215 -0.61 22.01 14.44
N ASN A 216 -1.83 21.75 14.90
CA ASN A 216 -2.91 21.13 14.15
C ASN A 216 -2.52 19.76 13.56
N ALA A 217 -1.80 18.96 14.35
CA ALA A 217 -1.39 17.63 13.94
C ALA A 217 -2.55 16.66 13.98
N ASP A 218 -2.60 15.79 12.98
CA ASP A 218 -3.49 14.65 12.98
C ASP A 218 -3.00 13.61 14.01
N VAL A 219 -3.93 13.02 14.77
CA VAL A 219 -3.64 11.96 15.73
C VAL A 219 -2.87 10.78 15.13
N HIS A 220 -3.05 10.49 13.83
CA HIS A 220 -2.33 9.44 13.11
C HIS A 220 -0.83 9.71 13.01
N ASP A 221 -0.41 10.98 12.89
CA ASP A 221 1.02 11.31 12.86
C ASP A 221 1.69 11.05 14.21
N VAL A 222 0.97 11.31 15.31
CA VAL A 222 1.46 11.05 16.66
C VAL A 222 1.57 9.54 16.90
N PHE A 223 0.57 8.76 16.50
CA PHE A 223 0.63 7.30 16.62
C PHE A 223 1.74 6.68 15.77
N ARG A 224 2.01 7.23 14.58
CA ARG A 224 3.14 6.80 13.76
C ARG A 224 4.47 7.01 14.50
N LEU A 225 4.68 8.18 15.08
CA LEU A 225 5.88 8.48 15.88
C LEU A 225 6.04 7.49 17.05
N VAL A 226 4.95 7.21 17.77
CA VAL A 226 4.96 6.26 18.88
C VAL A 226 5.32 4.85 18.41
N GLY A 227 4.79 4.40 17.27
CA GLY A 227 5.13 3.10 16.68
C GLY A 227 6.61 3.00 16.32
N GLU A 228 7.18 4.05 15.73
CA GLU A 228 8.61 4.12 15.38
C GLU A 228 9.52 4.13 16.62
N ALA A 229 9.13 4.84 17.68
CA ALA A 229 9.91 4.94 18.92
C ALA A 229 9.82 3.67 19.79
N SER A 230 8.65 3.02 19.84
CA SER A 230 8.41 1.82 20.64
C SER A 230 8.81 0.51 19.94
N GLY A 231 8.89 0.53 18.61
CA GLY A 231 9.02 -0.69 17.79
C GLY A 231 7.73 -1.51 17.71
N LEU A 232 6.60 -0.99 18.21
CA LEU A 232 5.29 -1.64 18.16
C LEU A 232 4.57 -1.31 16.85
N ASN A 233 3.77 -2.27 16.37
CA ASN A 233 2.91 -2.03 15.23
C ASN A 233 1.59 -1.42 15.68
N ILE A 234 1.32 -0.16 15.34
CA ILE A 234 0.09 0.52 15.74
C ILE A 234 -0.90 0.54 14.57
N VAL A 235 -2.13 0.09 14.83
CA VAL A 235 -3.23 0.06 13.87
C VAL A 235 -4.39 0.90 14.39
N THR A 236 -4.78 1.92 13.64
CA THR A 236 -5.89 2.81 13.97
C THR A 236 -7.12 2.49 13.12
N ASP A 237 -8.30 2.51 13.73
CA ASP A 237 -9.56 2.40 13.00
C ASP A 237 -9.91 3.69 12.23
N SER A 238 -10.71 3.59 11.17
CA SER A 238 -11.08 4.73 10.29
C SER A 238 -11.91 5.84 10.96
N GLU A 239 -12.45 5.56 12.15
CA GLU A 239 -13.23 6.50 12.97
C GLU A 239 -12.35 7.37 13.86
N VAL A 240 -11.08 7.00 14.04
CA VAL A 240 -10.13 7.78 14.82
C VAL A 240 -9.78 9.02 14.01
N LYS A 241 -10.37 10.17 14.37
CA LYS A 241 -10.11 11.46 13.75
C LYS A 241 -10.03 12.51 14.83
N GLY A 242 -9.04 13.38 14.72
CA GLY A 242 -8.83 14.47 15.67
C GLY A 242 -7.61 15.25 15.24
N ALA A 243 -7.72 16.58 15.26
CA ALA A 243 -6.60 17.47 15.12
C ALA A 243 -6.36 18.14 16.48
N SER A 244 -5.12 18.14 16.93
CA SER A 244 -4.75 18.74 18.21
C SER A 244 -3.35 19.31 18.14
N ASN A 245 -3.12 20.32 18.96
CA ASN A 245 -1.81 20.94 19.08
C ASN A 245 -1.04 20.22 20.18
N TYR A 246 0.17 19.77 19.86
CA TYR A 246 1.03 19.06 20.79
C TYR A 246 2.40 19.75 20.83
N THR A 247 2.85 20.10 22.03
CA THR A 247 4.21 20.57 22.28
C THR A 247 4.78 19.70 23.39
N LEU A 248 5.63 18.75 23.00
CA LEU A 248 6.14 17.68 23.86
C LEU A 248 7.66 17.67 23.76
N ARG A 249 8.35 17.61 24.90
CA ARG A 249 9.80 17.61 24.96
C ARG A 249 10.26 16.58 26.00
N ASP A 250 11.10 15.65 25.56
CA ASP A 250 11.68 14.59 26.40
C ASP A 250 10.64 13.79 27.19
N ILE A 251 9.48 13.54 26.57
CA ILE A 251 8.38 12.78 27.19
C ILE A 251 8.46 11.31 26.75
N PRO A 252 8.39 10.32 27.67
CA PRO A 252 8.28 8.90 27.32
C PRO A 252 7.13 8.64 26.34
N TRP A 253 7.37 7.83 25.31
CA TRP A 253 6.36 7.58 24.26
C TRP A 253 5.08 6.89 24.79
N ASP A 254 5.18 6.12 25.88
CA ASP A 254 4.08 5.45 26.55
C ASP A 254 3.18 6.44 27.31
N GLN A 255 3.79 7.45 27.92
CA GLN A 255 3.07 8.59 28.50
C GLN A 255 2.37 9.41 27.41
N LEU A 256 3.06 9.67 26.30
CA LEU A 256 2.48 10.34 25.14
C LEU A 256 1.25 9.59 24.62
N LEU A 257 1.37 8.27 24.47
CA LEU A 257 0.27 7.43 24.01
C LEU A 257 -0.93 7.53 24.95
N ASP A 258 -0.73 7.46 26.27
CA ASP A 258 -1.81 7.60 27.26
C ASP A 258 -2.49 8.96 27.16
N ILE A 259 -1.73 10.05 27.06
CA ILE A 259 -2.27 11.42 26.94
C ILE A 259 -3.16 11.55 25.69
N VAL A 260 -2.66 11.09 24.54
CA VAL A 260 -3.39 11.22 23.26
C VAL A 260 -4.64 10.37 23.25
N VAL A 261 -4.58 9.17 23.83
CA VAL A 261 -5.72 8.26 23.95
C VAL A 261 -6.80 8.86 24.86
N GLN A 262 -6.41 9.40 26.02
CA GLN A 262 -7.34 10.01 26.95
C GLN A 262 -7.98 11.30 26.39
N GLN A 263 -7.17 12.18 25.79
CA GLN A 263 -7.65 13.45 25.24
C GLN A 263 -8.70 13.26 24.14
N ASN A 264 -8.54 12.24 23.30
CA ASN A 264 -9.43 11.97 22.17
C ASN A 264 -10.53 10.94 22.47
N GLN A 265 -10.73 10.54 23.74
CA GLN A 265 -11.71 9.52 24.15
C GLN A 265 -11.55 8.21 23.36
N LEU A 266 -10.30 7.81 23.15
CA LEU A 266 -9.96 6.57 22.46
C LEU A 266 -9.68 5.47 23.49
N LYS A 267 -9.62 4.23 23.00
CA LYS A 267 -9.16 3.08 23.77
C LYS A 267 -8.08 2.37 22.97
N ALA A 268 -6.94 2.12 23.62
CA ALA A 268 -5.88 1.28 23.09
C ALA A 268 -6.07 -0.15 23.62
N LYS A 269 -5.98 -1.12 22.71
CA LYS A 269 -5.99 -2.55 23.00
C LYS A 269 -4.72 -3.16 22.42
N VAL A 270 -3.88 -3.70 23.30
CA VAL A 270 -2.66 -4.38 22.90
C VAL A 270 -2.96 -5.86 22.64
N SER A 271 -2.36 -6.41 21.59
CA SER A 271 -2.50 -7.81 21.18
C SER A 271 -1.15 -8.29 20.64
N GLY A 272 -0.32 -8.82 21.53
CA GLY A 272 1.07 -9.18 21.22
C GLY A 272 1.85 -7.97 20.71
N ASN A 273 2.47 -8.10 19.54
CA ASN A 273 3.27 -7.05 18.90
C ASN A 273 2.44 -5.92 18.23
N VAL A 274 1.11 -6.00 18.29
CA VAL A 274 0.21 -5.05 17.62
C VAL A 274 -0.64 -4.30 18.66
N VAL A 275 -0.70 -2.98 18.54
CA VAL A 275 -1.59 -2.11 19.32
C VAL A 275 -2.71 -1.61 18.43
N ARG A 276 -3.95 -1.99 18.72
CA ARG A 276 -5.14 -1.48 18.04
C ARG A 276 -5.71 -0.29 18.82
N ILE A 277 -5.99 0.80 18.11
CA ILE A 277 -6.61 2.00 18.68
C ILE A 277 -7.99 2.19 18.05
N SER A 278 -9.00 2.24 18.90
CA SER A 278 -10.41 2.40 18.52
C SER A 278 -11.07 3.51 19.35
N THR A 279 -12.19 4.04 18.87
CA THR A 279 -13.03 4.96 19.66
C THR A 279 -13.63 4.21 20.85
N LEU A 280 -13.89 4.93 21.96
CA LEU A 280 -14.53 4.32 23.12
C LEU A 280 -15.91 3.72 22.77
N ALA A 281 -16.68 4.41 21.91
CA ALA A 281 -18.00 3.95 21.46
C ALA A 281 -17.93 2.59 20.74
N LYS A 282 -17.01 2.43 19.80
CA LYS A 282 -16.84 1.19 19.05
C LYS A 282 -16.29 0.07 19.93
N PHE A 283 -15.38 0.40 20.86
CA PHE A 283 -14.88 -0.58 21.81
C PHE A 283 -16.01 -1.14 22.67
N THR A 284 -16.91 -0.31 23.20
CA THR A 284 -18.07 -0.78 23.98
C THR A 284 -18.98 -1.67 23.14
N GLN A 285 -19.30 -1.28 21.91
CA GLN A 285 -20.11 -2.10 20.99
C GLN A 285 -19.47 -3.47 20.72
N GLU A 286 -18.18 -3.52 20.39
CA GLU A 286 -17.46 -4.78 20.17
C GLU A 286 -17.43 -5.67 21.42
N GLN A 287 -17.50 -5.10 22.62
CA GLN A 287 -17.50 -5.86 23.87
C GLN A 287 -18.90 -6.40 24.19
N GLU A 288 -19.95 -5.63 23.92
CA GLU A 288 -21.34 -6.06 24.06
C GLU A 288 -21.71 -7.17 23.07
N ASP A 289 -21.28 -7.04 21.81
CA ASP A 289 -21.53 -8.05 20.77
C ASP A 289 -20.82 -9.38 21.07
N LYS A 290 -19.71 -9.36 21.80
CA LYS A 290 -19.01 -10.57 22.24
C LYS A 290 -19.68 -11.27 23.43
N MET A 291 -20.55 -10.58 24.14
CA MET A 291 -21.26 -11.10 25.30
C MET A 291 -22.64 -11.69 24.94
N LYS A 292 -23.08 -11.53 23.69
CA LYS A 292 -24.28 -12.18 23.15
C LYS A 292 -23.95 -13.49 22.45
#